data_AF-A0AAD6V1U0-F1
#
_entry.id   AF-A0AAD6V1U0-F1
#
_cell.length_a   1.000
_cell.length_b   1.000
_cell.length_c   1.000
_cell.angle_alpha   90.00
_cell.angle_beta   90.00
_cell.angle_gamma   90.00
#
_symmetry.space_group_name_H-M   'P 1'
#
loop_
_entity.id
_entity.type
_entity.pdbx_description
1 polymer ?
#
loop_
_entity_poly.entity_id
_entity_poly.type
_entity_poly.pdbx_seq_one_letter_code
_entity_poly.pdbx_strand_id
1 'polypeptide(L)'
;LQDLDNAIEADQDRHVRHDGVEVEQAEAPFDKDQEEIFAEILERMKAAEIIPDNFGVTPPEWEEPNYGELETIKIARKSVEIQLPFDVWYPRAVLWAQGLTIMKKIQAESYR
;
A
#
# COMPACT_ATOMS: atom_id res chain seq x y z
N LEU A 1 -27.98 -14.90 9.07
CA LEU A 1 -26.90 -13.89 9.05
C LEU A 1 -26.10 -14.02 10.34
N GLN A 2 -26.72 -13.79 11.51
CA GLN A 2 -26.09 -13.95 12.83
C GLN A 2 -25.42 -15.33 13.08
N ASP A 3 -26.00 -16.43 12.60
CA ASP A 3 -25.41 -17.77 12.76
C ASP A 3 -24.15 -18.01 11.92
N LEU A 4 -23.98 -17.27 10.81
CA LEU A 4 -22.81 -17.37 9.95
C LEU A 4 -21.64 -16.57 10.54
N ASP A 5 -21.93 -15.37 11.06
CA ASP A 5 -20.95 -14.51 11.71
C ASP A 5 -20.34 -15.22 12.94
N ASN A 6 -21.19 -15.84 13.77
CA ASN A 6 -20.74 -16.62 14.93
C ASN A 6 -19.87 -17.83 14.55
N ALA A 7 -20.15 -18.46 13.40
CA ALA A 7 -19.38 -19.61 12.93
C ALA A 7 -18.00 -19.18 12.38
N ILE A 8 -17.93 -18.02 11.72
CA ILE A 8 -16.68 -17.43 11.22
C ILE A 8 -15.80 -17.00 12.40
N GLU A 9 -16.37 -16.31 13.39
CA GLU A 9 -15.65 -15.85 14.58
C GLU A 9 -15.02 -17.01 15.36
N ALA A 10 -15.79 -18.08 15.61
CA ALA A 10 -15.31 -19.27 16.31
C ALA A 10 -14.19 -20.05 15.57
N ASP A 11 -14.14 -19.98 14.23
CA ASP A 11 -13.07 -20.58 13.42
C ASP A 11 -11.79 -19.74 13.43
N GLN A 12 -11.92 -18.41 13.44
CA GLN A 12 -10.78 -17.49 13.50
C GLN A 12 -10.13 -17.45 14.88
N ASP A 13 -10.91 -17.52 15.96
CA ASP A 13 -10.41 -17.49 17.35
C ASP A 13 -9.38 -18.59 17.65
N ARG A 14 -9.54 -19.77 17.05
CA ARG A 14 -8.60 -20.89 17.20
C ARG A 14 -7.21 -20.62 16.61
N HIS A 15 -7.11 -19.66 15.69
CA HIS A 15 -5.89 -19.29 15.00
C HIS A 15 -5.18 -18.09 15.63
N VAL A 16 -5.86 -17.32 16.50
CA VAL A 16 -5.27 -16.19 17.24
C VAL A 16 -4.65 -16.71 18.54
N ARG A 17 -3.32 -16.90 18.54
CA ARG A 17 -2.58 -17.51 19.67
C ARG A 17 -1.89 -16.52 20.60
N HIS A 18 -2.10 -15.23 20.40
CA HIS A 18 -1.51 -14.18 21.22
C HIS A 18 -2.60 -13.20 21.62
N ASP A 19 -2.49 -12.64 22.83
CA ASP A 19 -3.25 -11.45 23.19
C ASP A 19 -2.98 -10.37 22.13
N GLY A 20 -4.01 -9.60 21.77
CA GLY A 20 -3.84 -8.48 20.85
C GLY A 20 -2.74 -7.56 21.38
N VAL A 21 -1.74 -7.26 20.54
CA VAL A 21 -0.71 -6.28 20.92
C VAL A 21 -1.43 -4.95 21.15
N GLU A 22 -1.16 -4.28 22.27
CA GLU A 22 -1.58 -2.89 22.45
C GLU A 22 -0.90 -2.05 21.37
N VAL A 23 -1.64 -1.78 20.30
CA VAL A 23 -1.20 -0.89 19.25
C VAL A 23 -1.31 0.51 19.83
N GLU A 24 -0.18 1.21 19.97
CA GLU A 24 -0.19 2.65 20.23
C GLU A 24 -1.14 3.27 19.22
N GLN A 25 -2.11 4.08 19.68
CA GLN A 25 -3.03 4.76 18.77
C GLN A 25 -2.19 5.69 17.90
N ALA A 26 -1.86 5.23 16.70
CA ALA A 26 -1.11 6.01 15.74
C ALA A 26 -1.99 7.21 15.39
N GLU A 27 -1.58 8.39 15.86
CA GLU A 27 -2.17 9.64 15.41
C GLU A 27 -1.97 9.75 13.90
N ALA A 28 -2.97 10.29 13.21
CA ALA A 28 -2.87 10.51 11.78
C ALA A 28 -1.58 11.30 11.48
N PRO A 29 -0.84 10.97 10.40
CA PRO A 29 0.41 11.66 10.08
C PRO A 29 0.22 13.13 9.65
N PHE A 30 -1.04 13.59 9.62
CA PHE A 30 -1.47 14.91 9.20
C PHE A 30 -2.45 15.49 10.23
N ASP A 31 -2.35 16.78 10.48
CA ASP A 31 -3.49 17.56 10.96
C ASP A 31 -4.50 17.80 9.82
N LYS A 32 -5.62 18.45 10.13
CA LYS A 32 -6.71 18.67 9.17
C LYS A 32 -6.29 19.52 7.96
N ASP A 33 -5.48 20.56 8.18
CA ASP A 33 -5.06 21.44 7.09
C ASP A 33 -4.07 20.72 6.17
N GLN A 34 -3.17 19.92 6.77
CA GLN A 34 -2.24 19.05 6.04
C GLN A 34 -2.97 17.96 5.25
N GLU A 35 -4.05 17.39 5.78
CA GLU A 35 -4.88 16.40 5.08
C GLU A 35 -5.55 17.00 3.84
N GLU A 36 -6.10 18.22 3.95
CA GLU A 36 -6.70 18.95 2.81
C GLU A 36 -5.64 19.25 1.74
N ILE A 37 -4.45 19.72 2.14
CA ILE A 37 -3.31 19.96 1.23
C ILE A 37 -2.87 18.67 0.55
N PHE A 38 -2.74 17.57 1.32
CA PHE A 38 -2.37 16.26 0.79
C PHE A 38 -3.34 15.81 -0.29
N ALA A 39 -4.65 15.87 -0.02
CA ALA A 39 -5.69 15.45 -0.95
C ALA A 39 -5.68 16.29 -2.23
N GLU A 40 -5.54 17.62 -2.12
CA GLU A 40 -5.48 18.52 -3.27
C GLU A 40 -4.26 18.23 -4.17
N ILE A 41 -3.08 18.06 -3.57
CA ILE A 41 -1.85 17.78 -4.32
C ILE A 41 -1.91 16.40 -4.95
N LEU A 42 -2.46 15.39 -4.26
CA LEU A 42 -2.58 14.04 -4.78
C LEU A 42 -3.48 14.00 -6.02
N GLU A 43 -4.63 14.68 -6.00
CA GLU A 43 -5.49 14.77 -7.18
C GLU A 43 -4.81 15.48 -8.35
N ARG A 44 -4.02 16.54 -8.08
CA ARG A 44 -3.23 17.21 -9.12
C ARG A 44 -2.14 16.31 -9.72
N MET A 45 -1.42 15.56 -8.88
CA MET A 45 -0.38 14.62 -9.35
C MET A 45 -0.98 13.49 -10.18
N LYS A 46 -2.12 12.94 -9.76
CA LYS A 46 -2.88 11.94 -10.51
C LYS A 46 -3.31 12.49 -11.88
N ALA A 47 -3.93 13.67 -11.91
CA ALA A 47 -4.41 14.28 -13.14
C ALA A 47 -3.28 14.65 -14.13
N ALA A 48 -2.08 14.94 -13.61
CA ALA A 48 -0.89 15.22 -14.40
C ALA A 48 -0.08 13.97 -14.78
N GLU A 49 -0.53 12.78 -14.37
CA GLU A 49 0.16 11.50 -14.61
C GLU A 49 1.64 11.50 -14.18
N ILE A 50 1.95 12.22 -13.10
CA ILE A 50 3.33 12.34 -12.60
C ILE A 50 3.71 11.05 -11.87
N ILE A 51 4.74 10.36 -12.35
CA ILE A 51 5.28 9.15 -11.72
C ILE A 51 6.55 9.52 -10.94
N PRO A 52 6.56 9.37 -9.60
CA PRO A 52 7.75 9.68 -8.80
C PRO A 52 8.87 8.66 -8.95
N ASP A 53 10.11 9.14 -9.00
CA ASP A 53 11.33 8.31 -8.99
C ASP A 53 11.70 7.85 -7.57
N ASN A 54 12.55 6.83 -7.47
CA ASN A 54 13.08 6.21 -6.24
C ASN A 54 12.04 5.41 -5.44
N PHE A 55 11.06 4.84 -6.14
CA PHE A 55 10.02 3.97 -5.58
C PHE A 55 9.88 2.64 -6.32
N GLY A 56 10.71 2.37 -7.34
CA GLY A 56 10.64 1.14 -8.13
C GLY A 56 9.44 1.07 -9.08
N VAL A 57 8.85 2.22 -9.42
CA VAL A 57 7.64 2.30 -10.25
C VAL A 57 7.91 2.89 -11.63
N THR A 58 9.14 3.29 -11.92
CA THR A 58 9.53 3.77 -13.26
C THR A 58 10.33 2.68 -14.00
N PRO A 59 10.20 2.59 -15.34
CA PRO A 59 10.97 1.62 -16.13
C PRO A 59 12.49 1.65 -15.92
N PRO A 60 13.15 2.82 -15.73
CA PRO A 60 14.58 2.87 -15.42
C PRO A 60 14.98 2.24 -14.08
N GLU A 61 14.04 2.09 -13.14
CA GLU A 61 14.29 1.46 -11.83
C GLU A 61 14.14 -0.07 -11.86
N TRP A 62 13.61 -0.62 -12.95
CA TRP A 62 13.34 -2.05 -13.06
C TRP A 62 14.60 -2.81 -13.47
N GLU A 63 14.97 -3.80 -12.66
CA GLU A 63 16.11 -4.68 -12.95
C GLU A 63 15.82 -5.66 -14.10
N GLU A 64 14.54 -5.94 -14.36
CA GLU A 64 14.09 -6.90 -15.35
C GLU A 64 13.06 -6.27 -16.32
N PRO A 65 13.06 -6.65 -17.60
CA PRO A 65 12.12 -6.11 -18.58
C PRO A 65 10.65 -6.48 -18.32
N ASN A 66 10.38 -7.52 -17.52
CA ASN A 66 9.03 -8.00 -17.20
C ASN A 66 8.65 -7.73 -15.74
N TYR A 67 9.17 -6.64 -15.15
CA TYR A 67 8.96 -6.33 -13.75
C TYR A 67 7.48 -6.30 -13.37
N GLY A 68 7.12 -7.15 -12.40
CA GLY A 68 5.78 -7.23 -11.85
C GLY A 68 4.72 -7.82 -12.78
N GLU A 69 5.07 -8.55 -13.84
CA GLU A 69 4.09 -9.38 -14.58
C GLU A 69 3.87 -10.75 -13.90
N LEU A 70 4.88 -11.23 -13.19
CA LEU A 70 4.92 -12.53 -12.55
C LEU A 70 5.57 -12.45 -11.18
N GLU A 71 5.01 -13.19 -10.22
CA GLU A 71 5.65 -13.39 -8.92
C GLU A 71 5.64 -14.88 -8.56
N THR A 72 6.77 -15.39 -8.08
CA THR A 72 6.86 -16.78 -7.59
C THR A 72 6.71 -16.80 -6.08
N ILE A 73 5.56 -17.30 -5.61
CA ILE A 73 5.31 -17.47 -4.18
C ILE A 73 5.62 -18.89 -3.76
N LYS A 74 6.38 -19.03 -2.67
CA LYS A 74 6.66 -20.34 -2.07
C LYS A 74 5.57 -20.72 -1.07
N ILE A 75 4.84 -21.78 -1.38
CA ILE A 75 3.80 -22.36 -0.51
C ILE A 75 4.31 -23.70 0.02
N ALA A 76 4.80 -23.68 1.27
CA ALA A 76 5.43 -24.82 1.94
C ALA A 76 6.56 -25.46 1.10
N ARG A 77 6.28 -26.60 0.46
CA ARG A 77 7.24 -27.36 -0.37
C ARG A 77 7.09 -27.11 -1.87
N LYS A 78 6.15 -26.25 -2.30
CA LYS A 78 5.88 -25.96 -3.71
C LYS A 78 6.11 -24.48 -4.00
N SER A 79 6.47 -24.17 -5.23
CA SER A 79 6.45 -22.80 -5.75
C SER A 79 5.27 -22.68 -6.71
N VAL A 80 4.55 -21.57 -6.61
CA VAL A 80 3.46 -21.23 -7.50
C VAL A 80 3.80 -19.89 -8.14
N GLU A 81 3.78 -19.87 -9.46
CA GLU A 81 3.87 -18.63 -10.22
C GLU A 81 2.47 -18.02 -10.30
N ILE A 82 2.35 -16.77 -9.86
CA ILE A 82 1.14 -15.98 -9.95
C ILE A 82 1.32 -14.90 -11.01
N GLN A 83 0.28 -14.73 -11.82
CA GLN A 83 0.20 -13.63 -12.78
C GLN A 83 -0.19 -12.37 -12.02
N LEU A 84 0.52 -11.28 -12.27
CA LEU A 84 0.26 -9.96 -11.72
C LEU A 84 -0.11 -9.03 -12.90
N PRO A 85 -1.41 -8.90 -13.22
CA PRO A 85 -1.83 -8.07 -14.36
C PRO A 85 -1.39 -6.63 -14.15
N PHE A 86 -0.48 -6.16 -15.01
CA PHE A 86 0.16 -4.85 -14.89
C PHE A 86 -0.89 -3.73 -14.82
N ASP A 87 -1.91 -3.79 -15.67
CA ASP A 87 -3.01 -2.83 -15.71
C ASP A 87 -3.82 -2.71 -14.40
N VAL A 88 -3.71 -3.70 -13.50
CA VAL A 88 -4.44 -3.72 -12.23
C VAL A 88 -3.57 -3.21 -11.09
N TRP A 89 -2.36 -3.74 -10.93
CA TRP A 89 -1.52 -3.41 -9.77
C TRP A 89 -0.69 -2.15 -9.99
N TYR A 90 -0.21 -1.91 -11.22
CA TYR A 90 0.70 -0.80 -11.50
C TYR A 90 0.09 0.57 -11.20
N PRO A 91 -1.16 0.88 -11.60
CA PRO A 91 -1.78 2.15 -11.25
C PRO A 91 -1.85 2.39 -9.72
N ARG A 92 -1.99 1.31 -8.93
CA ARG A 92 -2.02 1.40 -7.46
C ARG A 92 -0.63 1.65 -6.87
N ALA A 93 0.41 1.02 -7.44
CA ALA A 93 1.79 1.26 -7.05
C ALA A 93 2.21 2.71 -7.33
N VAL A 94 1.85 3.23 -8.50
CA VAL A 94 2.08 4.66 -8.84
C VAL A 94 1.34 5.57 -7.87
N LEU A 95 0.06 5.32 -7.59
CA LEU A 95 -0.72 6.11 -6.64
C LEU A 95 -0.11 6.12 -5.23
N TRP A 96 0.40 4.97 -4.77
CA TRP A 96 1.11 4.84 -3.51
C TRP A 96 2.41 5.67 -3.50
N ALA A 97 3.20 5.60 -4.56
CA ALA A 97 4.43 6.40 -4.70
C ALA A 97 4.13 7.90 -4.70
N GLN A 98 3.07 8.33 -5.39
CA GLN A 98 2.59 9.72 -5.37
C GLN A 98 2.24 10.16 -3.94
N GLY A 99 1.43 9.36 -3.24
CA GLY A 99 1.05 9.63 -1.85
C GLY A 99 2.26 9.75 -0.92
N LEU A 100 3.18 8.79 -0.96
CA LEU A 100 4.39 8.85 -0.12
C LEU A 100 5.28 10.04 -0.44
N THR A 101 5.38 10.42 -1.71
CA THR A 101 6.16 11.60 -2.12
C THR A 101 5.61 12.87 -1.49
N ILE A 102 4.28 13.04 -1.51
CA ILE A 102 3.60 14.21 -0.93
C ILE A 102 3.73 14.19 0.59
N MET A 103 3.45 13.06 1.23
CA MET A 103 3.57 12.90 2.69
C MET A 103 4.96 13.27 3.18
N LYS A 104 6.02 12.75 2.53
CA LYS A 104 7.41 13.08 2.88
C LYS A 104 7.71 14.57 2.77
N LYS A 105 7.13 15.26 1.79
CA LYS A 105 7.30 16.73 1.62
C LYS A 105 6.58 17.52 2.71
N ILE A 106 5.31 17.20 2.98
CA ILE A 106 4.52 17.86 4.03
C ILE A 106 5.19 17.69 5.40
N GLN A 107 5.66 16.47 5.70
CA GLN A 107 6.37 16.19 6.95
C GLN A 107 7.70 16.95 7.03
N ALA A 108 8.49 17.00 5.94
CA ALA A 108 9.75 17.74 5.93
C ALA A 108 9.57 19.26 6.14
N GLU A 109 8.45 19.83 5.69
CA GLU A 109 8.10 21.24 5.92
C GLU A 109 7.64 21.50 7.35
N SER A 110 7.00 20.53 8.00
CA SER A 110 6.48 20.64 9.37
C SER A 110 7.58 20.64 10.45
N TYR A 111 8.77 20.12 10.12
CA TYR A 111 9.95 20.13 10.99
C TYR A 111 10.86 21.37 10.81
N ARG A 112 10.49 22.33 9.95
CA ARG A 112 11.21 23.62 9.78
C ARG A 112 10.57 24.73 10.59
#